data_AF-A0A822J490-F1
#
_entry.id   AF-A0A822J490-F1
#
_cell.length_a   1.000
_cell.length_b   1.000
_cell.length_c   1.000
_cell.angle_alpha   90.00
_cell.angle_beta   90.00
_cell.angle_gamma   90.00
#
_symmetry.space_group_name_H-M   'P 1'
#
loop_
_entity.id
_entity.type
_entity.pdbx_description
1 polymer ?
#
loop_
_entity_poly.entity_id
_entity_poly.type
_entity_poly.pdbx_seq_one_letter_code
_entity_poly.pdbx_strand_id
1 'polypeptide(L)' 'MTSNEGTEGHYPRVFMCTFCRKEFEMMSSVFSHMKELHDSDLRSE' A
#
# COMPACT_ATOMS: atom_id res chain seq x y z
N MET A 1 -32.73 -8.74 16.50
CA MET A 1 -32.29 -9.90 15.71
C MET A 1 -32.18 -9.38 14.28
N THR A 2 -31.07 -9.23 13.58
CA THR A 2 -29.63 -9.43 13.79
C THR A 2 -28.95 -8.38 12.92
N SER A 3 -27.90 -7.73 13.42
CA SER A 3 -27.04 -6.82 12.67
C SER A 3 -26.58 -7.49 11.37
N ASN A 4 -26.91 -6.90 10.23
CA ASN A 4 -26.37 -7.31 8.93
C ASN A 4 -25.27 -6.30 8.53
N GLU A 5 -24.20 -6.27 9.32
CA GLU A 5 -22.95 -5.65 8.89
C GLU A 5 -22.18 -6.69 8.09
N GLY A 6 -22.62 -6.89 6.85
CA GLY A 6 -21.91 -7.68 5.85
C GLY A 6 -21.20 -6.76 4.88
N THR A 7 -20.20 -6.00 5.33
CA THR A 7 -19.21 -5.47 4.40
C THR A 7 -18.29 -6.63 4.05
N GLU A 8 -18.68 -7.37 3.00
CA GLU A 8 -17.85 -8.37 2.35
C GLU A 8 -16.48 -7.73 2.10
N GLY A 9 -15.48 -8.22 2.84
CA GLY A 9 -14.14 -7.67 2.91
C GLY A 9 -13.45 -7.76 1.56
N HIS A 10 -13.75 -6.81 0.69
CA HIS A 10 -13.04 -6.58 -0.54
C HIS A 10 -11.76 -5.84 -0.16
N TYR A 11 -10.82 -6.52 0.51
CA TYR A 11 -9.49 -5.99 0.75
C TYR A 11 -8.88 -5.71 -0.61
N PRO A 12 -8.75 -4.44 -1.04
CA PRO A 12 -8.11 -4.18 -2.31
C PRO A 12 -6.68 -4.71 -2.18
N ARG A 13 -6.22 -5.48 -3.16
CA ARG A 13 -4.80 -5.85 -3.26
C ARG A 13 -4.01 -4.58 -3.60
N VAL A 14 -3.89 -3.70 -2.62
CA VAL A 14 -3.08 -2.49 -2.69
C VAL A 14 -1.65 -2.84 -2.35
N PHE A 15 -0.73 -2.18 -3.03
CA PHE A 15 0.67 -2.20 -2.70
C PHE A 15 0.92 -1.08 -1.68
N MET A 16 1.48 -1.43 -0.53
CA MET A 16 1.71 -0.48 0.55
C MET A 16 3.20 -0.17 0.67
N CYS A 17 3.54 1.11 0.79
CA CYS A 17 4.91 1.52 1.10
C CYS A 17 5.28 1.07 2.53
N THR A 18 6.39 0.39 2.71
CA THR A 18 6.83 -0.09 4.02
C THR A 18 7.32 1.03 4.95
N PHE A 19 7.76 2.16 4.39
CA PHE A 19 8.29 3.30 5.16
C PHE A 19 7.19 4.20 5.70
N CYS A 20 6.24 4.62 4.86
CA CYS A 20 5.18 5.56 5.24
C CYS A 20 3.77 4.95 5.26
N ARG A 21 3.64 3.64 4.96
CA ARG A 21 2.36 2.90 4.91
C ARG A 21 1.32 3.47 3.96
N LYS A 22 1.74 4.27 2.98
CA LYS A 22 0.86 4.78 1.94
C LYS A 22 0.44 3.65 1.01
N GLU A 23 -0.85 3.61 0.69
CA GLU A 23 -1.46 2.62 -0.19
C GLU A 23 -1.47 3.09 -1.64
N PHE A 24 -1.20 2.16 -2.55
CA PHE A 24 -1.16 2.39 -3.98
C PHE A 24 -1.84 1.23 -4.71
N GLU A 25 -2.44 1.54 -5.85
CA GLU A 25 -3.08 0.55 -6.74
C GLU A 25 -2.08 -0.32 -7.52
N MET A 26 -0.85 0.17 -7.71
CA MET A 26 0.17 -0.49 -8.52
C MET A 26 1.54 -0.48 -7.84
N MET A 27 2.30 -1.55 -8.06
CA MET A 27 3.66 -1.69 -7.52
C MET A 27 4.65 -0.68 -8.12
N SER A 28 4.47 -0.30 -9.39
CA SER A 28 5.26 0.76 -10.04
C SER A 28 5.09 2.11 -9.36
N SER A 29 3.87 2.44 -8.92
CA SER A 29 3.58 3.66 -8.17
C SER A 29 4.26 3.64 -6.80
N VAL A 30 4.27 2.50 -6.11
CA VAL A 30 5.05 2.35 -4.86
C VAL A 30 6.53 2.53 -5.12
N PHE A 31 7.07 1.93 -6.18
CA PHE A 31 8.50 2.01 -6.50
C PHE A 31 8.93 3.44 -6.83
N SER A 32 8.17 4.17 -7.65
CA SER A 32 8.42 5.59 -7.93
C SER A 32 8.30 6.44 -6.66
N HIS A 33 7.27 6.20 -5.85
CA HIS A 33 7.10 6.87 -4.56
C HIS A 33 8.29 6.62 -3.62
N MET A 34 8.74 5.37 -3.50
CA MET A 34 9.91 5.02 -2.71
C MET A 34 11.17 5.68 -3.27
N LYS A 35 11.34 5.72 -4.58
CA LYS A 35 12.47 6.40 -5.20
C LYS A 35 12.44 7.92 -4.98
N GLU A 36 11.29 8.57 -4.97
CA GLU A 36 11.24 10.04 -4.81
C GLU A 36 11.27 10.49 -3.35
N LEU A 37 10.61 9.74 -2.45
CA LEU A 37 10.43 10.12 -1.05
C LEU A 37 11.27 9.29 -0.06
N HIS A 38 11.77 8.14 -0.50
CA HIS A 38 12.58 7.20 0.27
C HIS A 38 13.83 6.79 -0.54
N ASP A 39 14.33 7.66 -1.44
CA ASP A 39 15.46 7.40 -2.35
C ASP A 39 16.67 6.81 -1.62
N SER A 40 16.92 7.32 -0.41
CA SER A 40 18.01 6.89 0.46
C SER A 40 17.89 5.43 0.92
N ASP A 41 16.68 4.88 0.96
CA ASP A 41 16.37 3.58 1.54
C ASP A 41 16.16 2.48 0.49
N LEU A 42 16.01 2.82 -0.80
CA LEU A 42 15.80 1.84 -1.89
C LEU A 42 17.11 1.17 -2.36
N ARG A 43 18.26 1.65 -1.87
CA ARG A 43 19.60 1.26 -2.34
C ARG A 43 20.39 0.37 -1.35
N SER A 44 19.72 -0.32 -0.42
CA SER A 44 20.33 -1.35 0.40
C SER A 44 19.81 -2.74 0.00
N GLU A 45 20.68 -3.44 -0.73
CA GLU A 45 20.82 -4.90 -0.99
C GLU A 45 19.59 -5.81 -1.08
#